data_AF-A0A358B0N0-F1
#
_entry.id   AF-A0A358B0N0-F1
#
_cell.length_a   1.000
_cell.length_b   1.000
_cell.length_c   1.000
_cell.angle_alpha   90.00
_cell.angle_beta   90.00
_cell.angle_gamma   90.00
#
_symmetry.space_group_name_H-M   'P 1'
#
loop_
_entity.id
_entity.type
_entity.pdbx_description
1 polymer ?
#
loop_
_entity_poly.entity_id
_entity_poly.type
_entity_poly.pdbx_seq_one_letter_code
_entity_poly.pdbx_strand_id
1 'polypeptide(L)' 'MSHETWIDIGPLADIPREGGRVVKTRAGCVAVFRAADDAVFALDDRCPHKG' A
#
# COMPACT_ATOMS: atom_id res chain seq x y z
N MET A 1 22.71 -12.65 0.26
CA MET A 1 21.78 -11.70 -0.38
C MET A 1 20.38 -12.16 -0.05
N SER A 2 19.65 -11.40 0.77
CA SER A 2 18.26 -11.72 1.11
C SER A 2 17.43 -11.72 -0.17
N HIS A 3 16.73 -12.81 -0.44
CA HIS A 3 15.92 -12.98 -1.64
C HIS A 3 14.69 -12.07 -1.54
N GLU A 4 14.72 -10.92 -2.21
CA GLU A 4 13.61 -9.96 -2.18
C GLU A 4 12.45 -10.52 -3.00
N THR A 5 11.44 -11.00 -2.29
CA THR A 5 10.28 -11.64 -2.89
C THR A 5 9.20 -10.60 -3.10
N TRP A 6 9.10 -10.08 -4.33
CA TRP A 6 8.03 -9.20 -4.74
C TRP A 6 6.73 -9.98 -4.94
N ILE A 7 5.63 -9.42 -4.44
CA ILE A 7 4.28 -9.99 -4.57
C ILE A 7 3.45 -8.99 -5.37
N ASP A 8 2.82 -9.46 -6.45
CA ASP A 8 1.85 -8.66 -7.19
C ASP A 8 0.58 -8.47 -6.36
N ILE A 9 0.14 -7.22 -6.24
CA ILE A 9 -1.08 -6.83 -5.53
C ILE A 9 -2.15 -6.29 -6.49
N GLY A 10 -1.85 -6.10 -7.78
CA GLY A 10 -2.79 -5.60 -8.79
C GLY A 10 -2.32 -4.33 -9.49
N PRO A 11 -3.05 -3.89 -10.54
CA PRO A 11 -2.67 -2.76 -11.37
C PRO A 11 -2.76 -1.42 -10.63
N LEU A 12 -1.92 -0.45 -11.03
CA LEU A 12 -1.94 0.92 -10.51
C LEU A 12 -3.32 1.59 -10.63
N ALA A 13 -4.08 1.24 -11.68
CA ALA A 13 -5.41 1.78 -11.93
C ALA A 13 -6.46 1.39 -10.87
N ASP A 14 -6.21 0.36 -10.07
CA ASP A 14 -7.07 -0.01 -8.92
C ASP A 14 -6.95 0.99 -7.76
N ILE A 15 -5.96 1.88 -7.81
CA ILE A 15 -5.80 3.00 -6.87
C ILE A 15 -6.09 4.29 -7.64
N PRO A 16 -7.20 4.98 -7.34
CA PRO A 16 -7.46 6.30 -7.89
C PRO A 16 -6.30 7.25 -7.61
N ARG A 17 -6.02 8.20 -8.52
CA ARG A 17 -5.06 9.27 -8.25
C ARG A 17 -5.48 10.03 -6.99
N GLU A 18 -4.50 10.32 -6.14
CA GLU A 18 -4.70 10.92 -4.80
C GLU A 18 -5.60 10.07 -3.88
N GLY A 19 -5.76 8.79 -4.21
CA GLY A 19 -6.52 7.82 -3.43
C GLY A 19 -5.61 6.83 -2.72
N GLY A 20 -6.25 5.95 -1.93
CA GLY A 20 -5.59 4.85 -1.28
C GLY A 20 -6.45 3.59 -1.25
N ARG A 21 -5.80 2.45 -1.04
CA ARG A 21 -6.46 1.17 -0.81
C ARG A 21 -5.72 0.36 0.26
N VAL A 22 -6.44 -0.55 0.91
CA VAL A 22 -5.86 -1.45 1.91
C VAL A 22 -5.56 -2.81 1.29
N VAL A 23 -4.32 -3.27 1.45
CA VAL A 23 -3.93 -4.65 1.16
C VAL A 23 -3.94 -5.44 2.47
N LYS A 24 -4.83 -6.43 2.56
CA LYS A 24 -4.94 -7.31 3.73
C LYS A 24 -3.94 -8.45 3.61
N THR A 25 -3.15 -8.66 4.65
CA THR A 25 -2.22 -9.79 4.74
C THR A 25 -2.42 -10.56 6.05
N ARG A 26 -1.75 -11.70 6.20
CA ARG A 26 -1.74 -12.44 7.47
C ARG A 26 -0.94 -11.73 8.58
N ALA A 27 -0.05 -10.81 8.22
CA ALA A 27 0.82 -10.10 9.15
C ALA A 27 0.30 -8.71 9.55
N GLY A 28 -0.81 -8.26 8.95
CA GLY A 28 -1.35 -6.92 9.12
C GLY A 28 -1.91 -6.35 7.82
N CYS A 29 -2.46 -5.15 7.90
CA CYS A 29 -2.97 -4.41 6.75
C CYS A 29 -1.94 -3.38 6.31
N VAL A 30 -1.78 -3.22 5.00
CA VAL A 30 -0.88 -2.22 4.41
C VAL A 30 -1.72 -1.21 3.65
N ALA A 31 -1.63 0.06 4.03
CA ALA A 31 -2.26 1.15 3.32
C ALA A 31 -1.35 1.58 2.16
N VAL A 32 -1.86 1.50 0.93
CA VAL A 32 -1.14 1.90 -0.29
C VAL A 32 -1.79 3.16 -0.85
N PHE A 33 -1.00 4.20 -1.08
CA PHE A 33 -1.45 5.50 -1.57
C PHE A 33 -0.82 5.82 -2.92
N ARG A 34 -1.61 6.38 -3.84
CA ARG A 34 -1.13 6.91 -5.13
C ARG A 34 -1.18 8.43 -5.08
N ALA A 35 -0.02 9.07 -5.18
CA ALA A 35 0.08 10.53 -5.21
C ALA A 35 -0.38 11.11 -6.56
N ALA A 36 -0.44 12.44 -6.65
CA ALA A 36 -0.89 13.14 -7.85
C ALA A 36 0.01 12.88 -9.07
N ASP A 37 1.29 12.59 -8.86
CA ASP A 37 2.31 12.29 -9.88
C ASP A 37 2.48 10.79 -10.16
N ASP A 38 1.54 9.97 -9.70
CA ASP A 38 1.58 8.50 -9.78
C ASP A 38 2.66 7.82 -8.92
N ALA A 39 3.37 8.55 -8.07
CA ALA A 39 4.22 7.93 -7.05
C ALA A 39 3.38 7.09 -6.06
N VAL A 40 3.91 5.95 -5.65
CA VAL A 40 3.22 5.01 -4.76
C VAL A 40 3.95 4.92 -3.42
N PHE A 41 3.18 5.02 -2.34
CA PHE A 41 3.67 4.92 -0.96
C PHE A 41 2.92 3.82 -0.22
N ALA A 42 3.60 3.11 0.68
CA ALA A 42 3.02 2.08 1.51
C ALA A 42 3.34 2.34 2.98
N LEU A 43 2.33 2.19 3.84
CA LEU A 43 2.39 2.41 5.28
C LEU A 43 1.65 1.27 6.00
N ASP A 44 1.91 1.09 7.29
CA ASP A 44 1.02 0.29 8.13
C ASP A 44 -0.38 0.94 8.14
N ASP A 45 -1.45 0.17 7.93
CA ASP A 45 -2.84 0.65 7.95
C ASP A 45 -3.35 0.81 9.39
N ARG A 46 -2.56 1.53 10.19
CA ARG A 46 -2.83 1.82 11.59
C ARG A 46 -2.37 3.22 11.91
N CYS A 47 -3.27 4.04 12.43
CA CYS A 47 -2.90 5.38 12.85
C CYS A 47 -2.21 5.31 14.23
N PRO A 48 -0.95 5.76 14.37
CA PRO A 48 -0.25 5.70 15.66
C PRO A 48 -0.88 6.58 16.74
N HIS A 49 -1.82 7.47 16.35
CA HIS A 49 -2.51 8.38 17.28
C HIS A 49 -3.85 7.87 17.78
N LYS A 50 -4.62 7.12 16.98
CA LYS A 50 -5.99 6.70 17.34
C LYS A 50 -6.33 5.24 17.07
N GLY A 51 -5.41 4.47 16.48
CA GLY A 51 -5.70 3.12 15.97
C GLY A 51 -6.48 3.23 14.67
#